data_AF-A0A9D8QR47-F1
#
_entry.id   AF-A0A9D8QR47-F1
#
_cell.length_a   1.000
_cell.length_b   1.000
_cell.length_c   1.000
_cell.angle_alpha   90.00
_cell.angle_beta   90.00
_cell.angle_gamma   90.00
#
_symmetry.space_group_name_H-M   'P 1'
#
loop_
_entity.id
_entity.type
_entity.pdbx_description
1 polymer ?
#
loop_
_entity_poly.entity_id
_entity_poly.type
_entity_poly.pdbx_seq_one_letter_code
_entity_poly.pdbx_strand_id
1 'polypeptide(L)'
;MSENPFLIRGYKSGEYFCDRDKETRAIVSNLQNGADTTLISLRKYGKTGLILHAFDEIARQRLPFETLYVDIFATLSLDDLVKTLAEA
;
A
#
# COMPACT_ATOMS: atom_id res chain seq x y z
N MET A 1 -28.85 -6.78 -8.11
CA MET A 1 -28.08 -7.88 -7.51
C MET A 1 -27.53 -7.38 -6.18
N SER A 2 -27.80 -8.05 -5.07
CA SER A 2 -27.26 -7.67 -3.76
C SER A 2 -25.74 -7.86 -3.77
N GLU A 3 -24.98 -6.83 -3.39
CA GLU A 3 -23.53 -6.97 -3.20
C GLU A 3 -23.24 -8.01 -2.10
N ASN A 4 -22.14 -8.74 -2.27
CA ASN A 4 -21.68 -9.70 -1.28
C ASN A 4 -21.28 -8.92 0.00
N PRO A 5 -21.89 -9.20 1.16
CA PRO A 5 -21.59 -8.48 2.39
C PRO A 5 -20.22 -8.85 3.01
N PHE A 6 -19.56 -9.90 2.51
CA PHE A 6 -18.27 -10.35 3.03
C PHE A 6 -17.11 -9.68 2.29
N LEU A 7 -16.24 -9.04 3.07
CA LEU A 7 -14.98 -8.49 2.58
C LEU A 7 -13.94 -9.61 2.48
N ILE A 8 -13.91 -10.27 1.32
CA ILE A 8 -13.07 -11.46 1.09
C ILE A 8 -11.71 -11.13 0.46
N ARG A 9 -11.51 -9.93 -0.10
CA ARG A 9 -10.30 -9.59 -0.88
C ARG A 9 -9.92 -8.12 -0.79
N GLY A 10 -8.60 -7.89 -0.75
CA GLY A 10 -7.99 -6.57 -0.92
C GLY A 10 -8.12 -5.66 0.30
N TYR A 11 -7.44 -4.52 0.22
CA TYR A 11 -7.65 -3.40 1.13
C TYR A 11 -8.87 -2.61 0.66
N LYS A 12 -9.76 -2.22 1.59
CA LYS A 12 -10.99 -1.46 1.30
C LYS A 12 -10.94 -0.06 1.90
N SER A 13 -10.65 0.03 3.20
CA SER A 13 -10.51 1.28 3.94
C SER A 13 -9.83 1.00 5.28
N GLY A 14 -9.39 2.05 5.98
CA GLY A 14 -8.86 1.95 7.34
C GLY A 14 -9.86 1.36 8.35
N GLU A 15 -11.17 1.53 8.13
CA GLU A 15 -12.23 0.99 9.02
C GLU A 15 -12.20 -0.54 9.09
N TYR A 16 -11.84 -1.20 7.98
CA TYR A 16 -11.77 -2.66 7.89
C TYR A 16 -10.35 -3.21 8.00
N PHE A 17 -9.36 -2.35 8.27
CA PHE A 17 -7.98 -2.77 8.42
C PHE A 17 -7.65 -2.94 9.90
N CYS A 18 -7.42 -4.19 10.32
CA CYS A 18 -7.20 -4.54 11.71
C CYS A 18 -5.72 -4.78 12.00
N ASP A 19 -5.35 -4.42 13.24
CA ASP A 19 -4.00 -4.52 13.77
C ASP A 19 -2.98 -3.76 12.89
N ARG A 20 -1.68 -3.82 13.23
CA ARG A 20 -0.59 -3.15 12.48
C ARG A 20 -0.40 -1.64 12.70
N ASP A 21 -1.00 -1.05 13.74
CA ASP A 21 -0.79 0.38 14.04
C ASP A 21 0.69 0.76 14.20
N LYS A 22 1.51 -0.14 14.77
CA LYS A 22 2.95 0.10 14.97
C LYS A 22 3.68 0.14 13.64
N GLU A 23 3.41 -0.81 12.77
CA GLU A 23 4.01 -0.91 11.45
C GLU A 23 3.58 0.25 10.55
N THR A 24 2.30 0.63 10.56
CA THR A 24 1.79 1.80 9.83
C THR A 24 2.52 3.07 10.29
N ARG A 25 2.62 3.30 11.61
CA ARG A 25 3.37 4.46 12.14
C ARG A 25 4.84 4.44 11.75
N ALA A 26 5.48 3.28 11.75
CA ALA A 26 6.88 3.15 11.34
C ALA A 26 7.07 3.51 9.86
N ILE A 27 6.19 3.04 8.98
CA ILE A 27 6.23 3.36 7.54
C ILE A 27 6.02 4.86 7.31
N VAL A 28 5.00 5.47 7.93
CA VAL A 28 4.72 6.90 7.78
C VAL A 28 5.88 7.75 8.31
N SER A 29 6.44 7.39 9.47
CA SER A 29 7.61 8.06 10.04
C SER A 29 8.83 7.96 9.13
N ASN A 30 9.13 6.77 8.60
CA ASN A 30 10.24 6.58 7.68
C ASN A 30 10.08 7.45 6.43
N LEU A 31 8.87 7.48 5.85
CA LEU A 31 8.56 8.31 4.69
C LEU A 31 8.75 9.80 4.97
N GLN A 32 8.27 10.30 6.12
CA GLN A 32 8.48 11.69 6.54
C GLN A 32 9.95 12.05 6.73
N ASN A 33 10.78 11.08 7.10
CA ASN A 33 12.23 11.24 7.27
C ASN A 33 13.03 10.95 5.98
N GLY A 34 12.38 10.65 4.86
CA GLY A 34 13.05 10.31 3.60
C GLY A 34 13.83 8.99 3.64
N ALA A 35 13.42 8.05 4.50
CA ALA A 35 14.10 6.76 4.68
C ALA A 35 13.48 5.67 3.80
N ASP A 36 14.32 5.09 2.91
CA ASP A 36 13.95 3.93 2.11
C ASP A 36 13.56 2.75 3.00
N THR A 37 12.41 2.13 2.72
CA THR A 37 11.83 1.08 3.57
C THR A 37 11.54 -0.18 2.77
N THR A 38 12.05 -1.33 3.24
CA THR A 38 11.73 -2.66 2.68
C THR A 38 10.92 -3.47 3.69
N LEU A 39 9.79 -4.03 3.26
CA LEU A 39 8.93 -4.88 4.10
C LEU A 39 9.16 -6.37 3.82
N ILE A 40 9.61 -7.11 4.83
CA ILE A 40 9.90 -8.55 4.74
C ILE A 40 8.97 -9.34 5.65
N SER A 41 8.22 -10.29 5.09
CA SER A 41 7.39 -11.25 5.82
C SER A 41 6.94 -12.39 4.91
N LEU A 42 6.32 -13.44 5.47
CA LEU A 42 5.79 -14.58 4.72
C LEU A 42 4.72 -14.17 3.67
N ARG A 43 4.44 -15.06 2.71
CA ARG A 43 3.37 -14.84 1.72
C ARG A 43 2.01 -14.73 2.42
N LYS A 44 1.14 -13.83 1.93
CA LYS A 44 -0.22 -13.56 2.46
C LYS A 44 -0.28 -12.93 3.87
N TYR A 45 0.82 -12.35 4.37
CA TYR A 45 0.82 -11.61 5.65
C TYR A 45 0.23 -10.18 5.58
N GLY A 46 -0.35 -9.79 4.45
CA GLY A 46 -1.01 -8.49 4.31
C GLY A 46 -0.10 -7.30 3.97
N LYS A 47 1.13 -7.53 3.46
CA LYS A 47 2.08 -6.45 3.11
C LYS A 47 1.49 -5.38 2.18
N THR A 48 0.83 -5.80 1.09
CA THR A 48 0.18 -4.86 0.15
C THR A 48 -0.89 -4.04 0.85
N GLY A 49 -1.72 -4.68 1.70
CA GLY A 49 -2.74 -3.97 2.46
C GLY A 49 -2.16 -2.96 3.44
N LEU A 50 -1.03 -3.29 4.07
CA LEU A 50 -0.32 -2.39 4.98
C LEU A 50 0.22 -1.14 4.25
N ILE A 51 0.77 -1.28 3.03
CA ILE A 51 1.22 -0.14 2.21
C ILE A 51 0.03 0.74 1.84
N LEU A 52 -1.04 0.16 1.30
CA LEU A 52 -2.25 0.90 0.92
C LEU A 52 -2.90 1.60 2.12
N HIS A 53 -2.85 0.98 3.30
CA HIS A 53 -3.31 1.60 4.53
C HIS A 53 -2.43 2.77 4.96
N ALA A 54 -1.11 2.67 4.81
CA ALA A 54 -0.20 3.79 5.06
C ALA A 54 -0.47 4.96 4.10
N PHE A 55 -0.82 4.68 2.84
CA PHE A 55 -1.22 5.72 1.87
C PHE A 55 -2.51 6.42 2.30
N ASP A 56 -3.52 5.66 2.74
CA ASP A 56 -4.75 6.22 3.30
C ASP A 56 -4.47 7.09 4.54
N GLU A 57 -3.53 6.69 5.41
CA GLU A 57 -3.13 7.48 6.58
C GLU A 57 -2.43 8.79 6.17
N ILE A 58 -1.53 8.75 5.18
CA ILE A 58 -0.87 9.94 4.60
C ILE A 58 -1.93 10.92 4.08
N ALA A 59 -2.93 10.43 3.34
CA ALA A 59 -4.03 11.23 2.82
C ALA A 59 -4.91 11.81 3.95
N ARG A 60 -5.29 11.00 4.96
CA ARG A 60 -6.10 11.45 6.10
C ARG A 60 -5.39 12.52 6.94
N GLN A 61 -4.08 12.39 7.12
CA GLN A 61 -3.25 13.38 7.80
C GLN A 61 -2.94 14.62 6.94
N ARG A 62 -3.30 14.61 5.65
CA ARG A 62 -2.98 15.67 4.67
C ARG A 62 -1.48 15.96 4.59
N LEU A 63 -0.66 14.91 4.68
CA LEU A 63 0.77 15.07 4.50
C LEU A 63 1.07 15.44 3.03
N PRO A 64 2.12 16.23 2.75
CA PRO A 64 2.41 16.74 1.41
C PRO A 64 3.15 15.69 0.56
N PHE A 65 2.60 14.48 0.47
CA PHE A 65 3.17 13.37 -0.30
C PHE A 65 2.13 12.81 -1.26
N GLU A 66 2.53 12.69 -2.52
CA GLU A 66 1.80 11.89 -3.50
C GLU A 66 2.21 10.42 -3.33
N THR A 67 1.23 9.52 -3.38
CA THR A 67 1.45 8.09 -3.18
C THR A 67 1.19 7.31 -4.46
N LEU A 68 2.16 6.51 -4.88
CA LEU A 68 2.10 5.68 -6.07
C LEU A 68 2.24 4.20 -5.72
N TYR A 69 1.42 3.33 -6.32
CA TYR A 69 1.54 1.89 -6.17
C TYR A 69 1.83 1.23 -7.53
N VAL A 70 2.90 0.43 -7.60
CA VAL A 70 3.28 -0.30 -8.81
C VAL A 70 3.53 -1.77 -8.48
N ASP A 71 2.83 -2.68 -9.16
CA ASP A 71 3.07 -4.11 -9.06
C ASP A 71 4.07 -4.59 -10.11
N ILE A 72 5.34 -4.66 -9.71
CA ILE A 72 6.42 -5.11 -10.59
C ILE A 72 6.27 -6.56 -11.05
N PHE A 73 5.53 -7.40 -10.31
CA PHE A 73 5.35 -8.81 -10.67
C PHE A 73 4.46 -8.97 -11.91
N ALA A 74 3.62 -7.98 -12.19
CA ALA A 74 2.80 -7.94 -13.40
C ALA A 74 3.59 -7.57 -14.67
N THR A 75 4.85 -7.12 -14.53
CA THR A 75 5.67 -6.65 -15.65
C THR A 75 6.55 -7.78 -16.21
N LEU A 76 6.72 -7.81 -17.54
CA LEU A 76 7.46 -8.88 -18.24
C LEU A 76 8.82 -8.43 -18.78
N SER A 77 9.10 -7.14 -18.79
CA SER A 77 10.37 -6.57 -19.27
C SER A 77 10.65 -5.21 -18.63
N LEU A 78 11.86 -4.69 -18.84
CA LEU A 78 12.20 -3.33 -18.40
C LEU A 78 11.33 -2.26 -19.07
N ASP A 79 11.03 -2.42 -20.37
CA ASP A 79 10.16 -1.49 -21.10
C ASP A 79 8.74 -1.47 -20.52
N ASP A 80 8.22 -2.64 -20.18
CA ASP A 80 6.92 -2.82 -19.56
C ASP A 80 6.85 -2.21 -18.15
N LEU A 81 7.92 -2.36 -17.38
CA LEU A 81 8.07 -1.68 -16.09
C LEU A 81 8.07 -0.16 -16.22
N VAL A 82 8.82 0.38 -17.18
CA VAL A 82 8.89 1.83 -17.41
C VAL A 82 7.53 2.38 -17.81
N LYS A 83 6.79 1.68 -18.68
CA LYS A 83 5.42 2.04 -19.07
C LYS A 83 4.46 2.01 -17.88
N THR A 84 4.47 0.91 -17.12
CA THR A 84 3.61 0.75 -15.94
C THR A 84 3.86 1.85 -14.91
N LEU A 85 5.13 2.22 -14.68
CA LEU A 85 5.49 3.29 -13.75
C LEU A 85 5.03 4.67 -14.24
N ALA A 86 5.01 4.91 -15.56
CA ALA A 86 4.59 6.18 -16.14
C ALA A 86 3.06 6.37 -16.19
N GLU A 87 2.30 5.26 -16.22
CA GLU A 87 0.84 5.25 -16.27
C GLU A 87 0.17 5.21 -14.88
N ALA A 88 0.90 4.77 -13.87
CA ALA A 88 0.43 4.73 -12.48
C ALA A 88 0.27 6.13 -11.89
#